data_AF-A0A1A8K934-F1
#
_entry.id   AF-A0A1A8K934-F1
#
_cell.length_a   1.000
_cell.length_b   1.000
_cell.length_c   1.000
_cell.angle_alpha   90.00
_cell.angle_beta   90.00
_cell.angle_gamma   90.00
#
_symmetry.space_group_name_H-M   'P 1'
#
loop_
_entity.id
_entity.type
_entity.pdbx_description
1 polymer ?
#
loop_
_entity_poly.entity_id
_entity_poly.type
_entity_poly.pdbx_seq_one_letter_code
_entity_poly.pdbx_strand_id
1 'polypeptide(L)'
;TPFRATYIWTSIISNLQSQVEVKHRRHNLKSYPDCFLGSEAVDVVLTYITLNGFFGDAAVPRHKAVSLCQCLMDSKVFEPVGVKGFGKEKKKPKFEDSSCSLYRFFNPETTTSTGATDINSQSTDINE
;
A
#
# COMPACT_ATOMS: atom_id res chain seq x y z
N THR A 1 5.57 9.78 26.65
CA THR A 1 5.29 10.32 25.31
C THR A 1 6.08 9.49 24.31
N PRO A 2 5.53 9.07 23.16
CA PRO A 2 6.30 8.29 22.20
C PRO A 2 7.51 9.10 21.73
N PHE A 3 8.64 8.43 21.52
CA PHE A 3 9.84 9.07 20.97
C PHE A 3 9.54 9.57 19.55
N ARG A 4 10.20 10.68 19.17
CA ARG A 4 10.06 11.28 17.82
C ARG A 4 10.24 10.27 16.69
N ALA A 5 11.18 9.35 16.84
CA ALA A 5 11.43 8.28 15.88
C ALA A 5 10.22 7.34 15.71
N THR A 6 9.57 6.95 16.81
CA THR A 6 8.36 6.12 16.78
C THR A 6 7.21 6.84 16.09
N TYR A 7 7.04 8.13 16.35
CA TYR A 7 6.02 8.95 15.67
C TYR A 7 6.25 8.98 14.16
N ILE A 8 7.48 9.29 13.72
CA ILE A 8 7.84 9.31 12.29
C ILE A 8 7.56 7.95 11.63
N TRP A 9 7.93 6.85 12.29
CA TRP A 9 7.66 5.50 11.81
C TRP A 9 6.16 5.25 11.61
N THR A 10 5.35 5.56 12.62
CA THR A 10 3.89 5.40 12.53
C THR A 10 3.27 6.29 11.45
N SER A 11 3.73 7.53 11.32
CA SER A 11 3.24 8.47 10.31
C SER A 11 3.55 8.00 8.89
N ILE A 12 4.74 7.41 8.66
CA ILE A 12 5.10 6.81 7.37
C ILE A 12 4.18 5.63 7.06
N ILE A 13 3.90 4.75 8.03
CA ILE A 13 2.99 3.61 7.83
C ILE A 13 1.59 4.11 7.46
N SER A 14 1.05 5.05 8.23
CA SER A 14 -0.29 5.59 7.97
C SER A 14 -0.37 6.30 6.61
N ASN A 15 0.67 7.07 6.24
CA ASN A 15 0.72 7.71 4.92
C ASN A 15 0.79 6.67 3.79
N LEU A 16 1.61 5.62 3.94
CA LEU A 16 1.71 4.54 2.98
C LEU A 16 0.34 3.85 2.81
N GLN A 17 -0.35 3.52 3.90
CA GLN A 17 -1.68 2.89 3.86
C GLN A 17 -2.74 3.80 3.22
N SER A 18 -2.66 5.11 3.43
CA SER A 18 -3.64 6.08 2.92
C SER A 18 -3.40 6.54 1.49
N GLN A 19 -2.14 6.65 1.05
CA GLN A 19 -1.79 7.28 -0.23
C GLN A 19 -1.37 6.30 -1.31
N VAL A 20 -0.91 5.11 -0.95
CA VAL A 20 -0.69 4.07 -1.96
C VAL A 20 -2.02 3.82 -2.64
N GLU A 21 -2.05 4.00 -3.95
CA GLU A 21 -3.26 3.79 -4.73
C GLU A 21 -3.59 2.30 -4.67
N VAL A 22 -4.42 1.91 -3.71
CA VAL A 22 -5.08 0.59 -3.70
C VAL A 22 -6.17 0.63 -4.77
N LYS A 23 -5.75 0.80 -6.03
CA LYS A 23 -6.66 0.81 -7.17
C LYS A 23 -7.11 -0.61 -7.42
N HIS A 24 -8.40 -0.81 -7.67
CA HIS A 24 -8.93 -2.04 -8.25
C HIS A 24 -8.33 -2.25 -9.66
N ARG A 25 -7.12 -2.81 -9.76
CA ARG A 25 -6.47 -3.13 -11.04
C ARG A 25 -6.96 -4.50 -11.49
N ARG A 26 -7.63 -4.55 -12.64
CA ARG A 26 -8.20 -5.77 -13.23
C ARG A 26 -7.09 -6.53 -13.96
N HIS A 27 -6.67 -7.68 -13.43
CA HIS A 27 -5.77 -8.62 -14.10
C HIS A 27 -6.51 -9.96 -14.24
N ASN A 28 -6.68 -10.45 -15.48
CA ASN A 28 -7.30 -11.74 -15.77
C ASN A 28 -8.66 -12.02 -15.10
N LEU A 29 -9.60 -11.07 -15.15
CA LEU A 29 -10.96 -11.21 -14.59
C LEU A 29 -11.02 -11.51 -13.07
N LYS A 30 -9.90 -11.39 -12.33
CA LYS A 30 -9.86 -11.52 -10.86
C LYS A 30 -9.55 -10.16 -10.24
N SER A 31 -10.47 -9.68 -9.40
CA SER A 31 -10.23 -8.54 -8.52
C SER A 31 -9.40 -9.02 -7.34
N TYR A 32 -8.22 -8.44 -7.14
CA TYR A 32 -7.43 -8.64 -5.93
C TYR A 32 -7.64 -7.40 -5.05
N PRO A 33 -8.54 -7.45 -4.06
CA PRO A 33 -8.62 -6.36 -3.09
C PRO A 33 -7.24 -6.24 -2.41
N ASP A 34 -6.81 -5.00 -2.16
CA ASP A 34 -5.69 -4.67 -1.25
C ASP A 34 -4.28 -5.05 -1.72
N CYS A 35 -3.98 -4.91 -3.01
CA CYS A 35 -2.61 -5.04 -3.52
C CYS A 35 -2.06 -3.72 -4.08
N PHE A 36 -0.76 -3.52 -3.94
CA PHE A 36 -0.03 -2.37 -4.49
C PHE A 36 1.30 -2.78 -5.12
N LEU A 37 1.84 -1.95 -6.01
CA LEU A 37 3.13 -2.19 -6.64
C LEU A 37 4.29 -1.74 -5.76
N GLY A 38 5.41 -2.46 -5.82
CA GLY A 38 6.64 -2.07 -5.15
C GLY A 38 7.13 -0.68 -5.57
N SER A 39 7.05 -0.35 -6.86
CA SER A 39 7.41 0.97 -7.38
C SER A 39 6.54 2.10 -6.81
N GLU A 40 5.23 1.88 -6.71
CA GLU A 40 4.28 2.85 -6.13
C GLU A 40 4.55 3.09 -4.64
N ALA A 41 4.83 2.03 -3.87
CA ALA A 41 5.17 2.17 -2.45
C ALA A 41 6.41 3.04 -2.24
N VAL A 42 7.44 2.85 -3.08
CA VAL A 42 8.67 3.66 -3.03
C VAL A 42 8.38 5.12 -3.35
N ASP A 43 7.56 5.39 -4.36
CA ASP A 43 7.18 6.75 -4.76
C ASP A 43 6.45 7.49 -3.64
N VAL A 44 5.46 6.83 -3.01
CA VAL A 44 4.69 7.40 -1.90
C VAL A 44 5.59 7.70 -0.71
N VAL A 45 6.44 6.75 -0.31
CA VAL A 45 7.37 6.92 0.83
C VAL A 45 8.37 8.03 0.55
N LEU A 46 8.95 8.04 -0.65
CA LEU A 46 9.94 9.04 -1.04
C LEU A 46 9.34 10.45 -1.05
N THR A 47 8.15 10.60 -1.61
CA THR A 47 7.40 11.86 -1.64
C THR A 47 7.10 12.35 -0.22
N TYR A 48 6.57 11.47 0.63
CA TYR A 48 6.22 11.82 2.01
C TYR A 48 7.44 12.27 2.82
N ILE A 49 8.55 11.54 2.71
CA ILE A 49 9.77 11.88 3.43
C ILE A 49 10.33 13.24 2.99
N THR A 50 10.32 13.50 1.68
CA THR A 50 10.83 14.75 1.11
C THR A 50 9.98 15.94 1.53
N LEU A 51 8.65 15.81 1.46
CA LEU A 51 7.71 16.88 1.84
C LEU A 51 7.78 17.24 3.34
N ASN A 52 7.99 16.24 4.20
CA ASN A 52 8.06 16.47 5.65
C ASN A 52 9.47 16.82 6.14
N GLY A 53 10.49 16.80 5.27
CA GLY A 53 11.86 17.19 5.62
C GLY A 53 12.50 16.35 6.74
N PHE A 54 12.10 15.09 6.90
CA PHE A 54 12.55 14.26 8.05
C PHE A 54 14.06 14.03 8.08
N PHE A 55 14.74 14.10 6.93
CA PHE A 55 16.18 13.90 6.78
C PHE A 55 16.92 15.15 6.32
N GLY A 56 16.32 16.34 6.53
CA GLY A 56 16.88 17.63 6.12
C GLY A 56 16.48 18.03 4.70
N ASP A 57 17.15 19.06 4.18
CA ASP A 57 16.85 19.70 2.89
C ASP A 57 17.48 18.96 1.69
N ALA A 58 18.28 17.93 1.95
CA ALA A 58 18.91 17.14 0.90
C ALA A 58 17.91 16.17 0.27
N ALA A 59 17.91 16.09 -1.06
CA ALA A 59 17.09 15.14 -1.79
C ALA A 59 17.39 13.70 -1.34
N VAL A 60 16.37 12.98 -0.89
CA VAL A 60 16.51 11.60 -0.44
C VAL A 60 16.65 10.69 -1.67
N PRO A 61 17.71 9.87 -1.77
CA PRO A 61 17.87 8.99 -2.91
C PRO A 61 16.91 7.80 -2.83
N ARG A 62 16.38 7.36 -3.97
CA ARG A 62 15.36 6.31 -4.09
C ARG A 62 15.70 5.02 -3.33
N HIS A 63 16.96 4.59 -3.34
CA HIS A 63 17.40 3.38 -2.63
C HIS A 63 17.20 3.43 -1.11
N LYS A 64 17.12 4.62 -0.50
CA LYS A 64 16.80 4.79 0.93
C LYS A 64 15.34 4.50 1.20
N ALA A 65 14.44 4.95 0.31
CA ALA A 65 13.03 4.59 0.38
C ALA A 65 12.83 3.08 0.18
N VAL A 66 13.55 2.45 -0.76
CA VAL A 66 13.57 0.97 -0.93
C VAL A 66 14.01 0.26 0.36
N SER A 67 15.07 0.76 1.00
CA SER A 67 15.56 0.19 2.27
C SER A 67 14.53 0.33 3.39
N LEU A 68 13.80 1.44 3.43
CA LEU A 68 12.71 1.65 4.38
C LEU A 68 11.52 0.72 4.10
N CYS A 69 11.13 0.54 2.84
CA CYS A 69 10.11 -0.44 2.45
C CYS A 69 10.51 -1.87 2.87
N GLN A 70 11.80 -2.24 2.76
CA GLN A 70 12.29 -3.50 3.31
C GLN A 70 12.09 -3.58 4.84
N CYS A 71 12.44 -2.53 5.59
CA CYS A 71 12.21 -2.50 7.04
C CYS A 71 10.72 -2.64 7.39
N LEU A 72 9.84 -1.98 6.64
CA LEU A 72 8.39 -2.07 6.82
C LEU A 72 7.87 -3.50 6.59
N MET A 73 8.39 -4.19 5.57
CA MET A 73 8.07 -5.60 5.32
C MET A 73 8.61 -6.51 6.44
N ASP A 74 9.84 -6.28 6.89
CA ASP A 74 10.46 -7.04 7.99
C ASP A 74 9.69 -6.87 9.30
N SER A 75 9.12 -5.68 9.53
CA SER A 75 8.22 -5.36 10.64
C SER A 75 6.77 -5.85 10.45
N LYS A 76 6.48 -6.63 9.40
CA LYS A 76 5.15 -7.19 9.12
C LYS A 76 4.06 -6.14 8.89
N VAL A 77 4.40 -5.01 8.29
CA VAL A 77 3.39 -4.03 7.83
C VAL A 77 2.66 -4.57 6.58
N PHE A 78 3.39 -5.21 5.67
CA PHE A 78 2.86 -5.83 4.46
C PHE A 78 3.69 -7.06 4.03
N GLU A 79 3.15 -7.88 3.13
CA GLU A 79 3.77 -9.06 2.55
C GLU A 79 3.75 -9.07 1.02
N PRO A 80 4.69 -9.77 0.37
CA PRO A 80 4.65 -9.97 -1.08
C PRO A 80 3.49 -10.90 -1.49
N VAL A 81 2.82 -10.54 -2.59
CA VAL A 81 1.70 -11.28 -3.18
C VAL A 81 2.19 -11.96 -4.46
N GLY A 82 2.30 -13.29 -4.44
CA GLY A 82 2.62 -14.11 -5.63
C GLY A 82 3.92 -13.70 -6.33
N VAL A 83 5.02 -14.40 -6.12
CA VAL A 83 5.32 -15.52 -7.02
C VAL A 83 5.56 -16.78 -6.18
N LYS A 84 4.61 -17.71 -6.21
CA LYS A 84 4.80 -19.06 -5.68
C LYS A 84 5.73 -19.83 -6.61
N GLY A 85 6.99 -19.41 -6.66
CA GLY A 85 8.09 -20.11 -7.31
C GLY A 85 8.48 -21.28 -6.43
N PHE A 86 8.22 -22.48 -6.92
CA PHE A 86 8.73 -23.75 -6.42
C PHE A 86 10.23 -23.63 -6.07
N GLY A 87 10.60 -23.71 -4.79
CA GLY A 87 12.01 -23.66 -4.41
C GLY A 87 12.21 -23.66 -2.91
N LYS A 88 12.57 -24.82 -2.37
CA LYS A 88 12.94 -25.02 -0.97
C LYS A 88 14.17 -24.16 -0.63
N GLU A 89 13.98 -23.02 0.01
CA GLU A 89 14.94 -22.44 0.97
C GLU A 89 14.27 -21.30 1.74
N LYS A 90 14.40 -21.29 3.07
CA LYS A 90 13.79 -20.31 4.00
C LYS A 90 14.48 -18.94 3.94
N LYS A 91 14.64 -18.34 2.75
CA LYS A 91 15.18 -16.97 2.62
C LYS A 91 14.06 -15.96 2.90
N LYS A 92 14.36 -14.95 3.71
CA LYS A 92 13.42 -13.84 3.97
C LYS A 92 13.11 -13.15 2.63
N PRO A 93 11.84 -12.79 2.36
CA PRO A 93 11.49 -12.08 1.15
C PRO A 93 12.19 -10.72 1.11
N LYS A 94 12.74 -10.36 -0.06
CA LYS A 94 13.35 -9.06 -0.32
C LYS A 94 12.33 -8.15 -1.01
N PHE A 95 12.33 -6.87 -0.64
CA PHE A 95 11.57 -5.83 -1.29
C PHE A 95 12.16 -5.50 -2.67
N GLU A 96 11.28 -5.31 -3.64
CA GLU A 96 11.61 -5.01 -5.02
C GLU A 96 10.86 -3.74 -5.45
N ASP A 97 11.64 -2.73 -5.85
CA ASP A 97 11.14 -1.49 -6.46
C ASP A 97 10.86 -1.74 -7.95
N SER A 98 9.73 -2.41 -8.21
CA SER A 98 9.34 -2.84 -9.55
C SER A 98 7.83 -2.72 -9.73
N SER A 99 7.41 -2.42 -10.95
CA SER A 99 5.99 -2.40 -11.35
C SER A 99 5.41 -3.79 -11.62
N CYS A 100 6.21 -4.86 -11.42
CA CYS A 100 5.75 -6.24 -11.52
C CYS A 100 5.64 -6.95 -10.17
N SER A 101 6.15 -6.33 -9.10
CA SER A 101 6.20 -6.93 -7.76
C SER A 101 5.01 -6.42 -6.95
N LEU A 102 4.13 -7.33 -6.52
CA LEU A 102 2.89 -7.00 -5.80
C LEU A 102 3.05 -7.24 -4.30
N TYR A 103 2.41 -6.40 -3.49
CA TYR A 103 2.42 -6.46 -2.03
C TYR A 103 1.01 -6.22 -1.45
N ARG A 104 0.75 -6.72 -0.23
CA ARG A 104 -0.54 -6.63 0.49
C ARG A 104 -0.31 -6.34 1.97
N PHE A 105 -1.13 -5.47 2.58
CA PHE A 105 -1.06 -5.17 4.01
C PHE A 105 -1.61 -6.31 4.89
N PHE A 106 -1.01 -6.51 6.08
CA PHE A 106 -1.40 -7.57 7.01
C PHE A 106 -2.71 -7.32 7.80
N ASN A 107 -3.34 -6.16 7.65
CA ASN A 107 -4.61 -5.84 8.31
C ASN A 107 -5.33 -4.65 7.62
N PRO A 108 -6.32 -4.86 6.73
CA PRO A 108 -7.04 -3.79 6.04
C PRO A 108 -8.28 -3.27 6.80
N GLU A 109 -8.41 -3.50 8.11
CA GLU A 109 -9.60 -3.16 8.94
C GLU A 109 -9.89 -1.64 9.10
N THR A 110 -9.64 -0.82 8.07
CA THR A 110 -10.12 0.57 7.96
C THR A 110 -10.53 1.00 6.54
N THR A 111 -10.73 0.09 5.58
CA THR A 111 -11.41 0.44 4.32
C THR A 111 -12.86 -0.04 4.32
N THR A 112 -13.69 0.58 5.17
CA THR A 112 -15.15 0.50 5.02
C THR A 112 -15.53 1.23 3.74
N SER A 113 -16.11 0.46 2.83
CA SER A 113 -16.80 0.94 1.64
C SER A 113 -17.83 2.02 1.96
N THR A 114 -17.71 3.19 1.32
CA THR A 114 -18.89 4.00 0.98
C THR A 114 -18.92 4.14 -0.54
N GLY A 115 -19.38 3.06 -1.16
CA GLY A 115 -19.76 3.01 -2.56
C GLY A 115 -21.15 2.39 -2.67
N ALA A 116 -22.15 3.04 -2.08
CA ALA A 116 -23.55 2.77 -2.37
C ALA A 116 -24.03 3.88 -3.32
N THR A 117 -23.89 3.64 -4.62
CA THR A 117 -24.69 4.31 -5.64
C THR A 117 -25.62 3.24 -6.18
N ASP A 118 -26.88 3.26 -5.75
CA ASP A 118 -28.00 2.61 -6.41
C ASP A 118 -29.29 3.34 -5.98
N ILE A 119 -29.56 4.46 -6.63
CA ILE A 119 -30.93 4.97 -6.77
C ILE A 119 -31.37 4.69 -8.21
N ASN A 120 -31.82 3.46 -8.44
CA ASN A 120 -32.72 3.17 -9.54
C ASN A 120 -33.88 2.34 -9.03
N SER A 121 -35.05 2.95 -8.95
CA SER A 121 -36.32 2.25 -9.07
C SER A 121 -37.30 3.20 -9.74
N GLN A 122 -37.45 2.97 -11.03
CA GLN A 122 -38.41 3.55 -11.92
C GLN A 122 -39.81 2.95 -11.64
N SER A 123 -40.79 3.85 -11.51
CA SER A 123 -42.20 3.75 -11.93
C SER A 123 -43.00 2.47 -11.71
N THR A 124 -44.17 2.61 -11.05
CA THR A 124 -45.45 2.09 -11.58
C THR A 124 -46.60 3.03 -11.19
N ASP A 125 -47.34 3.47 -12.22
CA ASP A 125 -48.66 4.13 -12.17
C ASP A 125 -49.78 3.23 -11.59
N ILE A 126 -50.96 3.87 -11.42
CA ILE A 126 -52.35 3.36 -11.61
C ILE A 126 -53.24 3.28 -10.34
N ASN A 127 -54.20 4.23 -10.31
CA ASN A 127 -55.65 4.20 -9.98
C ASN A 127 -56.21 3.26 -8.88
N GLU A 128 -56.93 3.84 -7.90
CA GLU A 128 -58.41 3.87 -7.84
C GLU A 128 -58.88 4.94 -6.84
#